data_AF-A0A1S1LEA8-F1
#
_entry.id   AF-A0A1S1LEA8-F1
#
_cell.length_a   1.000
_cell.length_b   1.000
_cell.length_c   1.000
_cell.angle_alpha   90.00
_cell.angle_beta   90.00
_cell.angle_gamma   90.00
#
_symmetry.space_group_name_H-M   'P 1'
#
loop_
_entity.id
_entity.type
_entity.pdbx_description
1 polymer ?
#
loop_
_entity_poly.entity_id
_entity_poly.type
_entity_poly.pdbx_seq_one_letter_code
_entity_poly.pdbx_strand_id
1 'polypeptide(L)'
;MSLENLKQNASNGKLVLHLDHNAINDVIAACGTYYRALENLKQDAEDLSGYPLGFAEGHLSSGAQLAKAFQQKAAGTATSAAATFKSHMAEIEDMKSLFLAIRDSYQSAEANNANNFGPYDR
;
A
#
# COMPACT_ATOMS: atom_id res chain seq x y z
N MET A 1 27.26 0.66 -11.45
CA MET A 1 27.32 1.99 -12.12
C MET A 1 27.46 3.04 -11.01
N SER A 2 28.35 4.03 -11.11
CA SER A 2 28.53 5.04 -10.06
C SER A 2 27.47 6.15 -10.15
N LEU A 3 27.19 6.83 -9.03
CA LEU A 3 26.25 7.95 -8.97
C LEU A 3 26.60 9.09 -9.95
N GLU A 4 27.89 9.36 -10.13
CA GLU A 4 28.35 10.36 -11.09
C GLU A 4 28.07 9.95 -12.54
N ASN A 5 28.20 8.66 -12.87
CA ASN A 5 27.82 8.17 -14.20
C ASN A 5 26.30 8.27 -14.44
N LEU A 6 25.48 8.08 -13.41
CA LEU A 6 24.03 8.25 -13.51
C LEU A 6 23.63 9.71 -13.77
N LYS A 7 24.25 10.68 -13.07
CA LYS A 7 24.03 12.12 -13.31
C LYS A 7 24.47 12.53 -14.71
N GLN A 8 25.63 12.07 -15.16
CA GLN A 8 26.16 12.34 -16.49
C GLN A 8 25.25 11.76 -17.59
N ASN A 9 24.72 10.54 -17.39
CA ASN A 9 23.78 9.94 -18.32
C ASN A 9 22.45 10.70 -18.36
N ALA A 10 21.97 11.18 -17.20
CA ALA A 10 20.76 12.00 -17.12
C ALA A 10 20.91 13.33 -17.85
N SER A 11 22.03 14.05 -17.62
CA SER A 11 22.29 15.33 -18.29
C SER A 11 22.48 15.19 -19.80
N ASN A 12 22.96 14.03 -20.24
CA ASN A 12 23.20 13.75 -21.65
C ASN A 12 22.00 13.09 -22.35
N GLY A 13 20.85 12.96 -21.68
CA GLY A 13 19.65 12.29 -22.22
C GLY A 13 19.82 10.79 -22.50
N LYS A 14 20.91 10.18 -21.99
CA LYS A 14 21.26 8.77 -22.15
C LYS A 14 20.82 7.91 -20.97
N LEU A 15 20.19 8.50 -19.96
CA LEU A 15 19.60 7.77 -18.87
C LEU A 15 18.33 7.09 -19.36
N VAL A 16 18.49 5.89 -19.91
CA VAL A 16 17.37 4.99 -20.15
C VAL A 16 17.06 4.32 -18.80
N LEU A 17 16.14 4.91 -18.05
CA LEU A 17 15.50 4.23 -16.93
C LEU A 17 14.63 3.13 -17.54
N HIS A 18 15.11 1.91 -17.70
CA HIS A 18 14.25 0.81 -18.10
C HIS A 18 13.29 0.49 -16.96
N LEU A 19 12.17 1.20 -16.91
CA LEU A 19 11.03 0.83 -16.11
C LEU A 19 10.28 -0.23 -16.91
N ASP A 20 10.31 -1.48 -16.46
CA ASP A 20 9.45 -2.50 -17.02
C ASP A 20 7.99 -2.12 -16.70
N HIS A 21 7.27 -1.69 -17.75
CA HIS A 21 5.88 -1.27 -17.66
C HIS A 21 4.99 -2.36 -17.04
N ASN A 22 5.27 -3.63 -17.31
CA ASN A 22 4.51 -4.72 -16.73
C ASN A 22 4.84 -4.86 -15.24
N ALA A 23 6.13 -4.80 -14.88
CA ALA A 23 6.54 -4.90 -13.49
C ALA A 23 5.96 -3.78 -12.61
N ILE A 24 5.92 -2.53 -13.07
CA ILE A 24 5.32 -1.45 -12.26
C ILE A 24 3.80 -1.59 -12.13
N ASN A 25 3.12 -2.05 -13.19
CA ASN A 25 1.68 -2.32 -13.13
C ASN A 25 1.38 -3.49 -12.18
N ASP A 26 2.21 -4.53 -12.17
CA ASP A 26 2.10 -5.65 -11.24
C ASP A 26 2.27 -5.21 -9.78
N VAL A 27 3.23 -4.32 -9.51
CA VAL A 27 3.43 -3.74 -8.17
C VAL A 27 2.23 -2.89 -7.75
N ILE A 28 1.69 -2.04 -8.63
CA ILE A 28 0.49 -1.23 -8.35
C ILE A 28 -0.71 -2.15 -8.07
N ALA A 29 -0.87 -3.22 -8.86
CA ALA A 29 -1.92 -4.21 -8.65
C ALA A 29 -1.75 -4.95 -7.32
N ALA A 30 -0.52 -5.32 -6.96
CA ALA A 30 -0.19 -5.94 -5.67
C ALA A 30 -0.54 -5.01 -4.50
N CYS A 31 -0.26 -3.71 -4.59
CA CYS A 31 -0.70 -2.73 -3.58
C CYS A 31 -2.22 -2.76 -3.41
N GLY A 32 -2.97 -2.76 -4.52
CA GLY A 32 -4.44 -2.79 -4.49
C GLY A 32 -5.02 -4.11 -3.95
N THR A 33 -4.36 -5.24 -4.18
CA THR A 33 -4.74 -6.54 -3.62
C THR A 33 -4.45 -6.59 -2.12
N TYR A 34 -3.28 -6.10 -1.70
CA TYR A 34 -2.89 -6.10 -0.30
C TYR A 34 -3.75 -5.14 0.54
N TYR A 35 -4.09 -3.96 0.00
CA TYR A 35 -5.06 -3.05 0.63
C TYR A 35 -6.39 -3.75 0.91
N ARG A 36 -6.95 -4.46 -0.08
CA ARG A 36 -8.21 -5.22 0.09
C ARG A 36 -8.09 -6.33 1.13
N ALA A 37 -6.95 -7.00 1.21
CA ALA A 37 -6.72 -7.99 2.26
C ALA A 37 -6.72 -7.36 3.66
N LEU A 38 -6.08 -6.19 3.82
CA LEU A 38 -6.10 -5.44 5.07
C LEU A 38 -7.51 -4.93 5.43
N GLU A 39 -8.29 -4.49 4.45
CA GLU A 39 -9.68 -4.08 4.63
C GLU A 39 -10.55 -5.24 5.13
N ASN A 40 -10.41 -6.43 4.55
CA ASN A 40 -11.10 -7.62 5.03
C ASN A 40 -10.71 -7.97 6.47
N LEU A 41 -9.41 -7.95 6.80
CA LEU A 41 -8.94 -8.23 8.15
C LEU A 41 -9.42 -7.19 9.18
N LYS A 42 -9.53 -5.92 8.76
CA LYS A 42 -10.14 -4.87 9.58
C LYS A 42 -11.61 -5.19 9.86
N GLN A 43 -12.37 -5.57 8.85
CA GLN A 43 -13.78 -5.94 9.01
C GLN A 43 -13.93 -7.16 9.92
N ASP A 44 -13.11 -8.19 9.73
CA ASP A 44 -13.10 -9.38 10.60
C ASP A 44 -12.83 -9.01 12.06
N ALA A 45 -11.91 -8.08 12.30
CA ALA A 45 -11.61 -7.59 13.65
C ALA A 45 -12.77 -6.78 14.26
N GLU A 46 -13.46 -5.97 13.45
CA GLU A 46 -14.66 -5.24 13.87
C GLU A 46 -15.81 -6.21 14.20
N ASP A 47 -16.05 -7.22 13.37
CA ASP A 47 -17.07 -8.24 13.59
C ASP A 47 -16.77 -9.07 14.85
N LEU A 48 -15.50 -9.47 15.03
CA LEU A 48 -15.04 -10.22 16.20
C LEU A 48 -15.23 -9.44 17.50
N SER A 49 -15.14 -8.11 17.46
CA SER A 49 -15.39 -7.25 18.62
C SER A 49 -16.86 -7.24 19.06
N GLY A 50 -17.79 -7.65 18.20
CA GLY A 50 -19.21 -7.81 18.52
C GLY A 50 -19.59 -9.21 18.98
N TYR A 51 -18.67 -10.19 18.90
CA TYR A 51 -19.00 -11.58 19.14
C TYR A 51 -19.01 -11.91 20.65
N PRO A 52 -20.10 -12.47 21.19
CA PRO A 52 -20.13 -12.89 22.59
C PRO A 52 -19.22 -14.12 22.80
N LEU A 53 -18.40 -14.08 23.85
CA LEU A 53 -17.47 -15.17 24.19
C LEU A 53 -18.15 -16.36 24.89
N GLY A 54 -19.47 -16.29 25.08
CA GLY A 54 -20.31 -17.39 25.54
C GLY A 54 -20.63 -17.35 27.03
N PHE A 55 -20.91 -18.52 27.61
CA PHE A 55 -21.55 -18.66 28.93
C PHE A 55 -20.86 -17.85 30.04
N ALA A 56 -19.52 -17.84 30.09
CA ALA A 56 -18.77 -17.16 31.14
C ALA A 56 -18.96 -15.62 31.11
N GLU A 57 -19.19 -15.01 29.96
CA GLU A 57 -19.39 -13.56 29.81
C GLU A 57 -20.64 -13.08 30.57
N GLY A 58 -21.73 -13.86 30.52
CA GLY A 58 -22.99 -13.50 31.17
C GLY A 58 -23.13 -13.96 32.63
N HIS A 59 -22.25 -14.85 33.10
CA HIS A 59 -22.43 -15.54 34.39
C HIS A 59 -21.26 -15.37 35.37
N LEU A 60 -20.09 -14.93 34.89
CA LEU A 60 -18.90 -14.70 35.71
C LEU A 60 -18.35 -13.31 35.45
N SER A 61 -18.08 -12.55 36.52
CA SER A 61 -17.49 -11.21 36.40
C SER A 61 -16.12 -11.23 35.71
N SER A 62 -15.31 -12.27 35.93
CA SER A 62 -14.05 -12.49 35.23
C SER A 62 -14.24 -12.80 33.74
N GLY A 63 -15.31 -13.52 33.38
CA GLY A 63 -15.66 -13.79 31.99
C GLY A 63 -16.07 -12.50 31.25
N ALA A 64 -16.87 -11.65 31.89
CA ALA A 64 -17.23 -10.34 31.36
C ALA A 64 -16.00 -9.43 31.15
N GLN A 65 -15.05 -9.45 32.08
CA GLN A 65 -13.80 -8.69 31.95
C GLN A 65 -12.92 -9.21 30.80
N LEU A 66 -12.82 -10.53 30.64
CA LEU A 66 -12.09 -11.13 29.53
C LEU A 66 -12.73 -10.80 28.17
N ALA A 67 -14.06 -10.89 28.08
CA ALA A 67 -14.79 -10.48 26.88
C ALA A 67 -14.52 -9.02 26.53
N LYS A 68 -14.61 -8.11 27.51
CA LYS A 68 -14.29 -6.69 27.29
C LYS A 68 -12.85 -6.49 26.80
N ALA A 69 -11.87 -7.16 27.40
CA ALA A 69 -10.47 -7.04 26.99
C ALA A 69 -10.24 -7.55 25.56
N PHE A 70 -10.90 -8.65 25.19
CA PHE A 70 -10.87 -9.20 23.83
C PHE A 70 -11.48 -8.23 22.81
N GLN A 71 -12.67 -7.72 23.08
CA GLN A 71 -13.35 -6.75 22.23
C GLN A 71 -12.52 -5.48 22.03
N GLN A 72 -11.89 -5.00 23.12
CA GLN A 72 -10.98 -3.85 23.05
C GLN A 72 -9.74 -4.12 22.19
N LYS A 73 -9.18 -5.33 22.24
CA LYS A 73 -8.02 -5.71 21.43
C LYS A 73 -8.40 -5.88 19.95
N ALA A 74 -9.61 -6.34 19.67
CA ALA A 74 -10.12 -6.52 18.32
C ALA A 74 -10.36 -5.17 17.62
N ALA A 75 -11.19 -4.28 18.19
CA ALA A 75 -11.57 -3.02 17.53
C ALA A 75 -11.72 -1.78 18.45
N GLY A 76 -11.25 -1.86 19.70
CA GLY A 76 -11.52 -0.80 20.69
C GLY A 76 -10.68 0.47 20.52
N THR A 77 -9.39 0.40 20.88
CA THR A 77 -8.51 1.58 20.99
C THR A 77 -7.58 1.72 19.79
N ALA A 78 -6.74 2.76 19.79
CA ALA A 78 -5.73 2.99 18.76
C ALA A 78 -4.71 1.84 18.62
N THR A 79 -4.61 0.94 19.60
CA THR A 79 -3.71 -0.25 19.57
C THR A 79 -4.46 -1.56 19.30
N SER A 80 -5.70 -1.45 18.82
CA SER A 80 -6.50 -2.59 18.38
C SER A 80 -6.03 -3.13 17.03
N ALA A 81 -6.47 -4.36 16.70
CA ALA A 81 -6.19 -4.95 15.39
C ALA A 81 -6.80 -4.10 14.27
N ALA A 82 -8.07 -3.70 14.38
CA ALA A 82 -8.74 -2.85 13.39
C ALA A 82 -8.01 -1.52 13.15
N ALA A 83 -7.55 -0.85 14.22
CA ALA A 83 -6.76 0.37 14.11
C ALA A 83 -5.40 0.15 13.43
N THR A 84 -4.75 -0.98 13.72
CA THR A 84 -3.46 -1.36 13.13
C THR A 84 -3.60 -1.62 11.63
N PHE A 85 -4.61 -2.40 11.22
CA PHE A 85 -4.88 -2.65 9.80
C PHE A 85 -5.20 -1.35 9.07
N LYS A 86 -6.00 -0.47 9.66
CA LYS A 86 -6.29 0.86 9.09
C LYS A 86 -5.03 1.71 8.90
N SER A 87 -4.08 1.67 9.85
CA SER A 87 -2.80 2.37 9.70
C SER A 87 -2.00 1.84 8.51
N HIS A 88 -1.89 0.52 8.39
CA HIS A 88 -1.17 -0.09 7.27
C HIS A 88 -1.88 0.13 5.93
N MET A 89 -3.21 0.22 5.90
CA MET A 89 -3.94 0.60 4.69
C MET A 89 -3.47 1.96 4.16
N ALA A 90 -3.28 2.95 5.03
CA ALA A 90 -2.78 4.27 4.65
C ALA A 90 -1.34 4.21 4.08
N GLU A 91 -0.45 3.44 4.71
CA GLU A 91 0.92 3.23 4.21
C GLU A 91 0.93 2.59 2.79
N ILE A 92 0.01 1.65 2.52
CA ILE A 92 -0.12 1.02 1.21
C ILE A 92 -0.71 1.96 0.16
N GLU A 93 -1.62 2.85 0.54
CA GLU A 93 -2.09 3.91 -0.37
C GLU A 93 -0.98 4.91 -0.72
N ASP A 94 -0.15 5.30 0.25
CA ASP A 94 1.01 6.15 0.02
C ASP A 94 2.00 5.47 -0.93
N MET A 95 2.30 4.19 -0.69
CA MET A 95 3.18 3.40 -1.56
C MET A 95 2.62 3.27 -2.99
N LYS A 96 1.32 2.99 -3.13
CA LYS A 96 0.65 2.93 -4.43
C LYS A 96 0.73 4.28 -5.16
N SER A 97 0.51 5.38 -4.45
CA SER A 97 0.57 6.73 -5.00
C SER A 97 1.97 7.06 -5.51
N LEU A 98 3.02 6.66 -4.79
CA LEU A 98 4.40 6.80 -5.24
C LEU A 98 4.66 6.02 -6.54
N PHE A 99 4.22 4.76 -6.64
CA PHE A 99 4.41 3.98 -7.86
C PHE A 99 3.63 4.53 -9.05
N LEU A 100 2.43 5.06 -8.83
CA LEU A 100 1.68 5.77 -9.87
C LEU A 100 2.44 7.01 -10.35
N ALA A 101 2.96 7.83 -9.44
CA ALA A 101 3.74 9.01 -9.80
C ALA A 101 5.03 8.66 -10.60
N ILE A 102 5.73 7.58 -10.22
CA ILE A 102 6.90 7.09 -10.95
C ILE A 102 6.52 6.67 -12.37
N ARG A 103 5.43 5.90 -12.53
CA ARG A 103 4.93 5.48 -13.84
C ARG A 103 4.58 6.67 -14.72
N ASP A 104 3.84 7.63 -14.17
CA ASP A 104 3.34 8.78 -14.93
C ASP A 104 4.50 9.71 -15.34
N SER A 105 5.48 9.92 -14.45
CA SER A 105 6.72 10.64 -14.79
C SER A 105 7.52 9.94 -15.87
N TYR A 106 7.58 8.60 -15.85
CA TYR A 106 8.27 7.82 -16.87
C TYR A 106 7.60 7.95 -18.24
N GLN A 107 6.27 7.81 -18.29
CA GLN A 107 5.50 7.96 -19.52
C GLN A 107 5.62 9.37 -20.12
N SER A 108 5.63 10.41 -19.27
CA SER A 108 5.86 11.78 -19.72
C SER A 108 7.26 11.98 -20.30
N ALA A 109 8.30 11.41 -19.66
CA ALA A 109 9.66 11.49 -20.17
C ALA A 109 9.81 10.77 -21.52
N GLU A 110 9.22 9.58 -21.66
CA GLU A 110 9.22 8.80 -22.90
C GLU A 110 8.50 9.57 -24.02
N ALA A 111 7.33 10.13 -23.75
CA ALA A 111 6.57 10.93 -24.72
C ALA A 111 7.34 12.20 -25.14
N ASN A 112 7.98 12.89 -24.20
CA ASN A 112 8.80 14.07 -24.50
C ASN A 112 10.02 13.71 -25.36
N ASN A 113 10.68 12.58 -25.08
CA ASN A 113 11.78 12.10 -25.90
C ASN A 113 11.31 11.70 -27.31
N ALA A 114 10.21 10.95 -27.43
CA ALA A 114 9.63 10.58 -28.72
C ALA A 114 9.23 11.80 -29.57
N ASN A 115 8.72 12.86 -28.94
CA ASN A 115 8.34 14.10 -29.62
C ASN A 115 9.55 14.98 -30.01
N ASN A 116 10.59 15.03 -29.17
CA ASN A 116 11.79 15.85 -29.42
C ASN A 116 12.82 15.15 -30.33
N PHE A 117 12.76 13.82 -30.46
CA PHE A 117 13.68 13.03 -31.27
C PHE A 117 12.96 12.20 -32.37
N GLY A 118 11.68 12.45 -32.62
CA GLY A 118 10.94 11.93 -33.79
C GLY A 118 11.59 12.35 -35.12
N PRO A 119 11.32 11.62 -36.21
CA PRO A 119 12.31 11.27 -37.23
C PRO A 119 13.09 12.50 -37.69
N TYR A 120 14.40 12.46 -37.47
CA TYR A 120 15.34 13.22 -38.30
C TYR A 120 15.23 12.68 -39.73
N ASP A 121 14.19 13.09 -40.44
CA ASP A 121 14.07 12.95 -41.88
C ASP A 121 14.82 14.13 -42.50
N ARG A 122 16.13 13.92 -42.70
CA ARG A 122 16.88 14.12 -43.96
C ARG A 122 18.38 14.02 -43.73
#